data_AF-A0A8D8Z191-F1
#
_entry.id   AF-A0A8D8Z191-F1
#
_cell.length_a   1.000
_cell.length_b   1.000
_cell.length_c   1.000
_cell.angle_alpha   90.00
_cell.angle_beta   90.00
_cell.angle_gamma   90.00
#
_symmetry.space_group_name_H-M   'P 1'
#
loop_
_entity.id
_entity.type
_entity.pdbx_description
1 polymer ?
#
loop_
_entity_poly.entity_id
_entity_poly.type
_entity_poly.pdbx_seq_one_letter_code
_entity_poly.pdbx_strand_id
1 'polypeptide(L)'
;MSFPAITLDNTVIPLVDHARNLGVIIDNTLSWSAHIKQVRQKVFYCLYTLGKFRRLFPVELKRKLAQALVFPHFDYCDIVYGDLNVGLGGSLQVAQNACVRFVYNH
;
A
#
# COMPACT_ATOMS: atom_id res chain seq x y z
N MET A 1 -2.66 8.21 -31.09
CA MET A 1 -3.89 7.45 -31.35
C MET A 1 -4.93 7.93 -30.34
N SER A 2 -6.06 8.49 -30.78
CA SER A 2 -7.14 8.89 -29.86
C SER A 2 -8.03 7.69 -29.57
N PHE A 3 -8.20 7.34 -28.30
CA PHE A 3 -9.18 6.33 -27.90
C PHE A 3 -10.60 6.86 -28.10
N PRO A 4 -11.55 6.04 -28.57
CA PRO A 4 -12.94 6.46 -28.71
C PRO A 4 -13.54 6.78 -27.33
N ALA A 5 -14.40 7.80 -27.27
CA ALA A 5 -15.08 8.18 -26.04
C ALA A 5 -16.07 7.07 -25.61
N ILE A 6 -15.93 6.61 -24.38
CA ILE A 6 -16.83 5.61 -23.78
C ILE A 6 -17.98 6.35 -23.10
N THR A 7 -19.23 5.99 -23.43
CA THR A 7 -20.43 6.59 -22.83
C THR A 7 -21.21 5.55 -22.04
N LEU A 8 -21.67 5.92 -20.84
CA LEU A 8 -22.59 5.16 -20.02
C LEU A 8 -23.83 6.04 -19.77
N ASP A 9 -25.02 5.58 -20.12
CA ASP A 9 -26.27 6.34 -19.99
C ASP A 9 -26.18 7.78 -20.53
N ASN A 10 -25.66 7.93 -21.75
CA ASN A 10 -25.36 9.21 -22.42
C ASN A 10 -24.35 10.11 -21.70
N THR A 11 -23.65 9.61 -20.69
CA THR A 11 -22.59 10.34 -19.96
C THR A 11 -21.22 9.85 -20.41
N VAL A 12 -20.36 10.76 -20.87
CA VAL A 12 -18.98 10.44 -21.25
C VAL A 12 -18.17 10.10 -20.02
N ILE A 13 -17.57 8.90 -20.00
CA ILE A 13 -16.63 8.50 -18.96
C ILE A 13 -15.27 9.15 -19.26
N PRO A 14 -14.73 9.97 -18.35
CA PRO A 14 -13.44 10.61 -18.58
C PRO A 14 -12.32 9.56 -18.57
N LEU A 15 -11.44 9.64 -19.57
CA LEU A 15 -10.19 8.91 -19.54
C LEU A 15 -9.25 9.61 -18.56
N VAL A 16 -8.83 8.90 -17.52
CA VAL A 16 -7.94 9.43 -16.48
C VAL A 16 -6.71 8.53 -16.35
N ASP A 17 -5.56 9.12 -16.01
CA ASP A 17 -4.32 8.36 -15.78
C ASP A 17 -4.37 7.55 -14.49
N HIS A 18 -5.16 8.03 -13.50
CA HIS A 18 -5.34 7.39 -12.21
C HIS A 18 -6.81 7.45 -11.80
N ALA A 19 -7.36 6.29 -11.42
CA ALA A 19 -8.66 6.17 -10.79
C ALA A 19 -8.50 5.58 -9.38
N ARG A 20 -9.29 6.06 -8.42
CA ARG A 20 -9.31 5.50 -7.07
C ARG A 20 -10.62 4.75 -6.88
N ASN A 21 -10.54 3.45 -6.64
CA ASN A 21 -11.69 2.60 -6.34
C ASN A 21 -11.49 1.89 -5.00
N LEU A 22 -12.42 2.07 -4.07
CA LEU A 22 -12.38 1.47 -2.72
C LEU A 22 -11.04 1.67 -1.97
N GLY A 23 -10.29 2.73 -2.29
CA GLY A 23 -8.98 2.99 -1.67
C GLY A 23 -7.77 2.45 -2.45
N VAL A 24 -8.00 1.63 -3.49
CA VAL A 24 -6.98 1.18 -4.45
C VAL A 24 -6.78 2.23 -5.53
N ILE A 25 -5.53 2.48 -5.92
CA ILE A 25 -5.22 3.39 -7.03
C ILE A 25 -4.90 2.52 -8.24
N ILE A 26 -5.71 2.65 -9.27
CA ILE A 26 -5.57 1.95 -10.54
C ILE A 26 -5.02 2.96 -11.53
N ASP A 27 -3.90 2.66 -12.17
CA ASP A 27 -3.34 3.45 -13.25
C ASP A 27 -3.66 2.86 -14.61
N ASN A 28 -3.60 3.70 -15.65
CA ASN A 28 -3.90 3.31 -17.03
C ASN A 28 -2.99 2.20 -17.61
N THR A 29 -1.88 1.89 -16.95
CA THR A 29 -0.94 0.81 -17.32
C THR A 29 -1.00 -0.39 -16.39
N LEU A 30 -1.85 -0.36 -15.35
CA LEU A 30 -1.88 -1.38 -14.29
C LEU A 30 -0.48 -1.66 -13.70
N SER A 31 0.38 -0.64 -13.62
CA SER A 31 1.71 -0.79 -13.04
C SER A 31 1.66 -0.90 -11.51
N TRP A 32 0.57 -0.43 -10.90
CA TRP A 32 0.36 -0.38 -9.44
C TRP A 32 1.37 0.51 -8.67
N SER A 33 2.25 1.22 -9.39
CA SER A 33 3.34 2.01 -8.79
C SER A 33 2.82 3.08 -7.82
N ALA A 34 1.78 3.82 -8.22
CA ALA A 34 1.15 4.84 -7.39
C ALA A 34 0.49 4.25 -6.14
N HIS A 35 -0.15 3.08 -6.28
CA HIS A 35 -0.77 2.36 -5.17
C HIS A 35 0.27 1.88 -4.16
N ILE A 36 1.32 1.18 -4.62
CA ILE A 36 2.40 0.69 -3.76
C ILE A 36 3.12 1.83 -3.05
N LYS A 37 3.35 2.97 -3.73
CA LYS A 37 3.88 4.18 -3.09
C LYS A 37 2.99 4.65 -1.93
N GLN A 38 1.68 4.70 -2.13
CA GLN A 38 0.74 5.10 -1.08
C GLN A 38 0.73 4.10 0.09
N VAL A 39 0.72 2.80 -0.18
CA VAL A 39 0.77 1.74 0.86
C VAL A 39 2.04 1.90 1.69
N ARG A 40 3.21 2.04 1.04
CA ARG A 40 4.47 2.26 1.76
C ARG A 40 4.43 3.51 2.62
N GLN A 41 3.91 4.63 2.12
CA GLN A 41 3.80 5.85 2.91
C GLN A 41 2.95 5.65 4.17
N LYS A 42 1.81 4.96 4.07
CA LYS A 42 0.96 4.62 5.23
C LYS A 42 1.70 3.74 6.23
N VAL A 43 2.36 2.68 5.75
CA VAL A 43 3.14 1.76 6.58
C VAL A 43 4.25 2.50 7.32
N PHE A 44 5.09 3.25 6.62
CA PHE A 44 6.20 3.98 7.23
C PHE A 44 5.73 5.08 8.18
N TYR A 45 4.62 5.76 7.87
CA TYR A 45 4.03 6.72 8.79
C TYR A 45 3.54 6.07 10.09
N CYS A 46 2.87 4.91 9.98
CA CYS A 46 2.42 4.14 11.14
C CYS A 46 3.61 3.66 11.98
N LEU A 47 4.62 3.05 11.34
CA LEU A 47 5.85 2.62 12.01
C LEU A 47 6.63 3.77 12.65
N TYR A 48 6.71 4.93 11.99
CA TYR A 48 7.33 6.13 12.55
C TYR A 48 6.60 6.59 13.82
N THR A 49 5.26 6.62 13.77
CA THR A 49 4.41 7.05 14.88
C THR A 49 4.54 6.10 16.07
N LEU A 50 4.43 4.78 15.84
CA LEU A 50 4.63 3.76 16.87
C LEU A 50 6.08 3.73 17.38
N GLY A 51 7.03 4.02 16.49
CA GLY A 51 8.47 4.07 16.75
C GLY A 51 8.85 5.07 17.85
N LYS A 52 8.11 6.18 17.98
CA LYS A 52 8.32 7.18 19.03
C LYS A 52 8.20 6.60 20.43
N PHE A 53 7.36 5.58 20.61
CA PHE A 53 7.09 4.94 21.89
C PHE A 53 7.67 3.52 21.96
N ARG A 54 8.51 3.11 21.00
CA ARG A 54 9.00 1.73 20.89
C ARG A 54 9.73 1.20 22.12
N ARG A 55 10.34 2.07 22.93
CA ARG A 55 11.05 1.68 24.15
C ARG A 55 10.10 1.35 25.31
N LEU A 56 8.86 1.83 25.23
CA LEU A 56 7.83 1.62 26.24
C LEU A 56 7.04 0.33 26.01
N PHE A 57 7.13 -0.26 24.82
CA PHE A 57 6.34 -1.41 24.43
C PHE A 57 7.13 -2.72 24.55
N PRO A 58 6.60 -3.73 25.27
CA PRO A 58 7.07 -5.11 25.15
C PRO A 58 6.92 -5.64 23.72
N VAL A 59 7.72 -6.64 23.36
CA VAL A 59 7.70 -7.25 22.01
C VAL A 59 6.30 -7.74 21.63
N GLU A 60 5.57 -8.37 22.55
CA GLU A 60 4.20 -8.82 22.32
C GLU A 60 3.22 -7.70 21.98
N LEU A 61 3.36 -6.55 22.64
CA LEU A 61 2.53 -5.39 22.34
C LEU A 61 2.88 -4.82 20.96
N LYS A 62 4.16 -4.73 20.61
CA LYS A 62 4.59 -4.29 19.28
C LYS A 62 4.05 -5.20 18.18
N ARG A 63 4.07 -6.51 18.40
CA ARG A 63 3.50 -7.49 17.47
C ARG A 63 2.01 -7.26 17.26
N LYS A 64 1.23 -7.09 18.34
CA LYS A 64 -0.20 -6.77 18.25
C LYS A 64 -0.46 -5.45 17.54
N LEU A 65 0.32 -4.42 17.83
CA LEU A 65 0.21 -3.11 17.17
C LEU A 65 0.53 -3.21 15.67
N ALA A 66 1.58 -3.93 15.29
CA ALA A 66 1.92 -4.15 13.88
C ALA A 66 0.81 -4.93 13.14
N GLN A 67 0.29 -5.99 13.75
CA GLN A 67 -0.81 -6.78 13.20
C GLN A 67 -2.11 -5.97 13.06
N ALA A 68 -2.44 -5.12 14.03
CA ALA A 68 -3.69 -4.36 14.03
C ALA A 68 -3.63 -3.10 13.15
N LEU A 69 -2.46 -2.45 13.04
CA LEU A 69 -2.34 -1.10 12.46
C LEU A 69 -1.50 -1.05 11.18
N VAL A 70 -0.67 -2.05 10.92
CA VAL A 70 0.24 -2.05 9.75
C VAL A 70 -0.17 -3.10 8.73
N PHE A 71 -0.44 -4.33 9.17
CA PHE A 71 -0.81 -5.44 8.28
C PHE A 71 -2.06 -5.20 7.42
N PRO A 72 -3.12 -4.51 7.90
CA PRO A 72 -4.26 -4.20 7.04
C PRO A 72 -3.91 -3.37 5.80
N HIS A 73 -2.79 -2.63 5.81
CA HIS A 73 -2.33 -1.91 4.63
C HIS A 73 -1.71 -2.81 3.56
N PHE A 74 -1.24 -4.00 3.93
CA PHE A 74 -0.79 -5.03 3.01
C PHE A 74 -1.97 -5.92 2.59
N ASP A 75 -2.72 -6.44 3.56
CA ASP A 75 -3.71 -7.49 3.32
C ASP A 75 -4.92 -7.01 2.50
N TYR A 76 -5.27 -5.72 2.57
CA TYR A 76 -6.45 -5.19 1.86
C TYR A 76 -6.34 -5.28 0.34
N CYS A 77 -5.13 -5.25 -0.21
CA CYS A 77 -4.88 -5.26 -1.66
C CYS A 77 -3.99 -6.43 -2.08
N ASP A 78 -4.03 -7.54 -1.36
CA ASP A 78 -3.20 -8.72 -1.64
C ASP A 78 -3.36 -9.25 -3.07
N ILE A 79 -4.56 -9.18 -3.65
CA ILE A 79 -4.85 -9.55 -5.05
C ILE A 79 -3.98 -8.76 -6.04
N VAL A 80 -3.72 -7.48 -5.75
CA VAL A 80 -2.89 -6.61 -6.62
C VAL A 80 -1.42 -7.05 -6.58
N TYR A 81 -0.99 -7.71 -5.51
CA TYR A 81 0.41 -8.03 -5.31
C TYR A 81 0.92 -9.19 -6.17
N GLY A 82 0.00 -9.98 -6.76
CA GLY A 82 0.34 -11.05 -7.69
C GLY A 82 0.92 -10.56 -9.03
N ASP A 83 0.63 -9.32 -9.42
CA ASP A 83 1.02 -8.73 -10.71
C ASP A 83 2.12 -7.65 -10.57
N LEU A 84 2.83 -7.63 -9.43
CA LEU A 84 3.88 -6.65 -9.22
C LEU A 84 5.15 -7.00 -9.97
N ASN A 85 5.77 -5.97 -10.58
CA ASN A 85 7.13 -6.11 -11.05
C ASN A 85 8.12 -6.32 -9.87
N VAL A 86 9.29 -6.87 -10.18
CA VAL A 86 10.34 -7.19 -9.18
C VAL A 86 10.72 -5.98 -8.33
N GLY A 87 10.76 -4.78 -8.92
CA GLY A 87 11.09 -3.54 -8.20
C GLY A 87 10.04 -3.17 -7.15
N LEU A 88 8.75 -3.22 -7.51
CA LEU A 88 7.64 -2.94 -6.61
C LEU A 88 7.49 -4.01 -5.53
N GLY A 89 7.62 -5.29 -5.89
CA GLY A 89 7.65 -6.39 -4.94
C GLY A 89 8.77 -6.24 -3.91
N GLY A 90 10.00 -5.94 -4.36
CA GLY A 90 11.13 -5.65 -3.46
C GLY A 90 10.89 -4.43 -2.57
N SER A 91 10.24 -3.39 -3.11
CA SER A 91 9.86 -2.19 -2.36
C SER A 91 8.90 -2.52 -1.20
N LEU A 92 7.91 -3.38 -1.46
CA LEU A 92 6.96 -3.86 -0.47
C LEU A 92 7.65 -4.74 0.59
N GLN A 93 8.54 -5.64 0.16
CA GLN A 93 9.36 -6.46 1.05
C GLN A 93 10.20 -5.61 2.01
N VAL A 94 10.78 -4.50 1.54
CA VAL A 94 11.50 -3.56 2.42
C VAL A 94 10.58 -2.97 3.50
N ALA A 95 9.32 -2.66 3.16
CA ALA A 95 8.36 -2.17 4.15
C ALA A 95 7.95 -3.25 5.16
N GLN A 96 7.76 -4.49 4.71
CA GLN A 96 7.53 -5.65 5.59
C GLN A 96 8.72 -5.87 6.54
N ASN A 97 9.95 -5.81 6.02
CA ASN A 97 11.17 -5.92 6.83
C ASN A 97 11.26 -4.80 7.88
N ALA A 98 10.82 -3.58 7.56
CA ALA A 98 10.75 -2.49 8.53
C ALA A 98 9.77 -2.78 9.68
N CYS A 99 8.66 -3.49 9.40
CA CYS A 99 7.72 -3.94 10.43
C CYS A 99 8.37 -4.95 11.36
N VAL A 100 9.10 -5.92 10.81
CA VAL A 100 9.84 -6.92 11.60
C VAL A 100 10.87 -6.24 12.51
N ARG A 101 11.63 -5.28 11.97
CA ARG A 101 12.58 -4.48 12.75
C ARG A 101 11.92 -3.69 13.88
N PHE A 102 10.74 -3.12 13.64
CA PHE A 102 9.97 -2.45 14.69
C PHE A 102 9.61 -3.42 15.83
N VAL A 103 9.14 -4.63 15.51
CA VAL A 103 8.74 -5.63 16.51
C VAL A 103 9.94 -6.12 17.34
N TYR A 104 11.05 -6.47 16.67
CA TYR A 104 12.20 -7.11 17.30
C TYR A 104 13.36 -6.17 17.67
N ASN A 105 13.24 -4.85 17.42
CA ASN A 105 14.29 -3.85 17.65
C ASN A 105 15.64 -4.13 16.93
N HIS A 106 15.62 -4.76 15.75
CA HIS A 106 16.82 -5.05 14.96
C HIS A 106 17.07 -4.00 13.86
#